data_AF-A0A368P0J2-F1
#
_entry.id   AF-A0A368P0J2-F1
#
_cell.length_a   1.000
_cell.length_b   1.000
_cell.length_c   1.000
_cell.angle_alpha   90.00
_cell.angle_beta   90.00
_cell.angle_gamma   90.00
#
_symmetry.space_group_name_H-M   'P 1'
#
loop_
_entity.id
_entity.type
_entity.pdbx_description
1 polymer ?
#
loop_
_entity_poly.entity_id
_entity_poly.type
_entity_poly.pdbx_seq_one_letter_code
_entity_poly.pdbx_strand_id
1 'polypeptide(L)'
;MGTIMTNSIFHNKEFELNGISVPEFELKSGNLIRIYIPNFDSENQPLGFDLTIELIKHFQNIKSDFPWAKNYRQNSIVELLNPLTVEKYLINKMRIEKLTAEKIADEIGIKLIDKFEYLNFTNKKALIIKVLFEKNECIMLDYYGVDAIGIGFLEKLVNSEIKKGKSAIAFDRLEFKADNEPYENIKPIKITVPNTVYN
;
A
#
# COMPACT_ATOMS: atom_id res chain seq x y z
N MET A 1 25.29 10.17 19.44
CA MET A 1 24.42 9.49 18.46
C MET A 1 23.39 8.71 19.26
N GLY A 2 22.13 9.16 19.26
CA GLY A 2 21.06 8.44 19.95
C GLY A 2 20.63 7.24 19.12
N THR A 3 20.71 6.05 19.69
CA THR A 3 20.16 4.82 19.10
C THR A 3 18.66 4.99 18.99
N ILE A 4 18.11 5.10 17.78
CA ILE A 4 16.67 5.07 17.58
C ILE A 4 16.22 3.64 17.97
N MET A 5 15.54 3.49 19.10
CA MET A 5 14.91 2.23 19.47
C MET A 5 13.86 1.92 18.40
N THR A 6 14.14 0.95 17.54
CA THR A 6 13.19 0.48 16.52
C THR A 6 12.21 -0.47 17.17
N ASN A 7 11.07 0.08 17.60
CA ASN A 7 9.99 -0.72 18.19
C ASN A 7 9.31 -1.59 17.13
N SER A 8 8.97 -2.82 17.52
CA SER A 8 8.11 -3.71 16.73
C SER A 8 6.72 -3.12 16.61
N ILE A 9 6.18 -3.06 15.39
CA ILE A 9 4.83 -2.55 15.10
C ILE A 9 3.88 -3.71 14.79
N PHE A 10 4.40 -4.72 14.10
CA PHE A 10 3.62 -5.86 13.66
C PHE A 10 4.53 -7.08 13.51
N HIS A 11 4.06 -8.23 13.98
CA HIS A 11 4.74 -9.51 13.87
C HIS A 11 3.80 -10.51 13.20
N ASN A 12 4.21 -10.97 12.02
CA ASN A 12 3.60 -12.09 11.34
C ASN A 12 4.36 -13.36 11.70
N LYS A 13 3.69 -14.36 12.28
CA LYS A 13 4.26 -15.71 12.39
C LYS A 13 4.18 -16.41 11.03
N GLU A 14 5.07 -17.37 10.79
CA GLU A 14 4.96 -18.22 9.60
C GLU A 14 3.58 -18.89 9.55
N PHE A 15 2.98 -18.92 8.36
CA PHE A 15 1.71 -19.60 8.11
C PHE A 15 1.63 -20.10 6.67
N GLU A 16 0.66 -20.96 6.42
CA GLU A 16 0.31 -21.44 5.09
C GLU A 16 -1.07 -20.93 4.70
N LEU A 17 -1.21 -20.49 3.46
CA LEU A 17 -2.47 -20.05 2.87
C LEU A 17 -2.62 -20.71 1.49
N ASN A 18 -3.62 -21.59 1.36
CA ASN A 18 -3.90 -22.34 0.12
C ASN A 18 -2.66 -23.08 -0.43
N GLY A 19 -1.86 -23.72 0.44
CA GLY A 19 -0.62 -24.40 0.04
C GLY A 19 0.59 -23.48 -0.16
N ILE A 20 0.43 -22.17 0.02
CA ILE A 20 1.50 -21.18 -0.14
C ILE A 20 2.06 -20.80 1.22
N SER A 21 3.34 -21.09 1.46
CA SER A 21 4.04 -20.67 2.68
C SER A 21 4.33 -19.17 2.65
N VAL A 22 3.99 -18.50 3.75
CA VAL A 22 4.29 -17.10 4.02
C VAL A 22 5.22 -17.07 5.23
N PRO A 23 6.48 -16.61 5.06
CA PRO A 23 7.48 -16.69 6.12
C PRO A 23 7.15 -15.75 7.29
N GLU A 24 7.73 -16.06 8.45
CA GLU A 24 7.74 -15.16 9.60
C GLU A 24 8.44 -13.83 9.25
N PHE A 25 7.86 -12.71 9.68
CA PHE A 25 8.51 -11.42 9.55
C PHE A 25 8.05 -10.43 10.62
N GLU A 26 8.91 -9.43 10.85
CA GLU A 26 8.66 -8.36 11.79
C GLU A 26 8.77 -6.99 11.10
N LEU A 27 7.69 -6.22 11.18
CA LEU A 27 7.68 -4.81 10.78
C LEU A 27 8.08 -3.96 11.98
N LYS A 28 9.17 -3.20 11.82
CA LYS A 28 9.65 -2.23 12.81
C LYS A 28 9.37 -0.81 12.35
N SER A 29 9.24 0.11 13.31
CA SER A 29 9.11 1.54 13.04
C SER A 29 10.21 2.05 12.11
N GLY A 30 9.84 2.93 11.18
CA GLY A 30 10.72 3.49 10.15
C GLY A 30 11.09 2.52 9.02
N ASN A 31 10.45 1.36 8.89
CA ASN A 31 10.69 0.41 7.79
C ASN A 31 9.45 0.14 6.94
N LEU A 32 9.70 -0.40 5.75
CA LEU A 32 8.69 -0.96 4.87
C LEU A 32 8.99 -2.45 4.65
N ILE A 33 8.01 -3.31 4.83
CA ILE A 33 8.07 -4.71 4.38
C ILE A 33 7.46 -4.76 2.98
N ARG A 34 8.19 -5.26 1.99
CA ARG A 34 7.69 -5.43 0.62
C ARG A 34 7.48 -6.90 0.33
N ILE A 35 6.22 -7.31 0.19
CA ILE A 35 5.85 -8.69 -0.10
C ILE A 35 5.66 -8.82 -1.61
N TYR A 36 6.55 -9.57 -2.24
CA TYR A 36 6.50 -9.90 -3.65
C TYR A 36 5.70 -11.15 -3.90
N ILE A 37 4.64 -11.00 -4.69
CA ILE A 37 3.65 -12.03 -4.97
C ILE A 37 3.70 -12.43 -6.45
N PRO A 38 3.82 -13.73 -6.77
CA PRO A 38 3.73 -14.21 -8.14
C PRO A 38 2.34 -13.94 -8.72
N ASN A 39 2.28 -13.49 -9.97
CA ASN A 39 1.02 -13.15 -10.61
C ASN A 39 0.20 -14.39 -11.00
N PHE A 40 0.85 -15.53 -11.15
CA PHE A 40 0.25 -16.80 -11.54
C PHE A 40 0.70 -17.94 -10.60
N ASP A 41 -0.13 -18.97 -10.49
CA ASP A 41 0.25 -20.23 -9.86
C ASP A 41 1.00 -21.17 -10.82
N SER A 42 1.30 -22.40 -10.37
CA SER A 42 2.00 -23.40 -11.17
C SER A 42 1.20 -23.91 -12.38
N GLU A 43 -0.11 -23.67 -12.41
CA GLU A 43 -1.03 -24.03 -13.50
C GLU A 43 -1.36 -22.84 -14.41
N ASN A 44 -0.62 -21.73 -14.27
CA ASN A 44 -0.83 -20.45 -14.96
C ASN A 44 -2.19 -19.78 -14.68
N GLN A 45 -2.86 -20.13 -13.57
CA GLN A 45 -4.07 -19.42 -13.16
C GLN A 45 -3.71 -18.11 -12.44
N PRO A 46 -4.53 -17.05 -12.60
CA PRO A 46 -4.31 -15.79 -11.89
C PRO A 46 -4.28 -15.99 -10.37
N LEU A 47 -3.24 -15.46 -9.72
CA LEU A 47 -3.03 -15.56 -8.27
C LEU A 47 -2.80 -14.20 -7.62
N GLY A 48 -2.08 -13.31 -8.30
CA GLY A 48 -1.40 -12.17 -7.66
C GLY A 48 -2.28 -11.30 -6.76
N PHE A 49 -3.29 -10.64 -7.35
CA PHE A 49 -4.12 -9.72 -6.58
C PHE A 49 -5.06 -10.43 -5.60
N ASP A 50 -5.57 -11.62 -5.94
CA ASP A 50 -6.47 -12.36 -5.06
C ASP A 50 -5.75 -12.83 -3.80
N LEU A 51 -4.53 -13.36 -3.95
CA LEU A 51 -3.66 -13.68 -2.81
C LEU A 51 -3.33 -12.44 -1.98
N THR A 52 -3.08 -11.29 -2.63
CA THR A 52 -2.87 -10.01 -1.94
C THR A 52 -4.06 -9.68 -1.03
N ILE A 53 -5.30 -9.85 -1.51
CA ILE A 53 -6.51 -9.59 -0.70
C ILE A 53 -6.59 -10.55 0.50
N GLU A 54 -6.29 -11.82 0.32
CA GLU A 54 -6.32 -12.80 1.40
C GLU A 54 -5.25 -12.51 2.47
N LEU A 55 -4.03 -12.15 2.04
CA LEU A 55 -2.97 -11.73 2.95
C LEU A 55 -3.34 -10.48 3.75
N ILE A 56 -3.93 -9.47 3.10
CA ILE A 56 -4.41 -8.27 3.78
C ILE A 56 -5.46 -8.64 4.85
N LYS A 57 -6.43 -9.49 4.52
CA LYS A 57 -7.43 -9.95 5.50
C LYS A 57 -6.77 -10.71 6.65
N HIS A 58 -5.80 -11.57 6.37
CA HIS A 58 -5.05 -12.29 7.39
C HIS A 58 -4.33 -11.32 8.34
N PHE A 59 -3.60 -10.34 7.80
CA PHE A 59 -2.90 -9.34 8.61
C PHE A 59 -3.85 -8.46 9.42
N GLN A 60 -5.03 -8.13 8.88
CA GLN A 60 -6.08 -7.42 9.62
C GLN A 60 -6.70 -8.26 10.73
N ASN A 61 -6.74 -9.59 10.62
CA ASN A 61 -7.17 -10.46 11.71
C ASN A 61 -6.14 -10.51 12.86
N ILE A 62 -4.85 -10.37 12.56
CA ILE A 62 -3.78 -10.25 13.56
C ILE A 62 -3.80 -8.86 14.21
N LYS A 63 -3.95 -7.81 13.39
CA LYS A 63 -3.95 -6.40 13.82
C LYS A 63 -5.09 -5.65 13.14
N SER A 64 -6.21 -5.52 13.85
CA SER A 64 -7.46 -4.95 13.31
C SER A 64 -7.38 -3.47 12.93
N ASP A 65 -6.47 -2.71 13.55
CA ASP A 65 -6.20 -1.30 13.28
C ASP A 65 -5.15 -1.09 12.19
N PHE A 66 -4.98 -2.05 11.28
CA PHE A 66 -4.04 -1.95 10.16
C PHE A 66 -4.77 -1.54 8.86
N PRO A 67 -4.84 -0.23 8.53
CA PRO A 67 -5.61 0.24 7.40
C PRO A 67 -4.95 -0.15 6.07
N TRP A 68 -5.76 -0.62 5.13
CA TRP A 68 -5.32 -0.84 3.75
C TRP A 68 -5.71 0.35 2.87
N ALA A 69 -4.73 0.88 2.12
CA ALA A 69 -4.87 1.88 1.08
C ALA A 69 -5.59 1.33 -0.18
N LYS A 70 -6.80 0.80 0.03
CA LYS A 70 -7.64 0.23 -1.03
C LYS A 70 -8.03 1.30 -2.03
N ASN A 71 -7.98 0.96 -3.32
CA ASN A 71 -8.48 1.81 -4.38
C ASN A 71 -9.92 2.23 -4.10
N TYR A 72 -10.16 3.54 -4.09
CA TYR A 72 -11.50 4.10 -3.90
C TYR A 72 -12.37 3.75 -5.11
N ARG A 73 -13.40 2.93 -4.88
CA ARG A 73 -14.46 2.69 -5.86
C ARG A 73 -15.58 3.70 -5.61
N GLN A 74 -15.77 4.59 -6.58
CA GLN A 74 -16.91 5.48 -6.63
C GLN A 74 -18.16 4.67 -6.92
N ASN A 75 -19.13 4.77 -6.01
CA ASN A 75 -20.42 4.12 -6.15
C ASN A 75 -21.49 5.20 -6.04
N SER A 76 -22.28 5.36 -7.11
CA SER A 76 -23.67 5.84 -7.17
C SER A 76 -23.95 7.14 -7.92
N ILE A 77 -25.20 7.20 -8.40
CA ILE A 77 -25.93 8.31 -9.03
C ILE A 77 -25.81 9.63 -8.24
N VAL A 78 -25.55 9.57 -6.92
CA VAL A 78 -25.38 10.75 -6.06
C VAL A 78 -24.11 11.54 -6.42
N GLU A 79 -23.05 10.87 -6.87
CA GLU A 79 -21.80 11.53 -7.26
C GLU A 79 -21.91 12.26 -8.62
N LEU A 80 -22.91 11.91 -9.45
CA LEU A 80 -23.22 12.65 -10.69
C LEU A 80 -23.79 14.03 -10.39
N LEU A 81 -24.63 14.15 -9.35
CA LEU A 81 -25.26 15.41 -8.95
C LEU A 81 -24.33 16.28 -8.09
N ASN A 82 -23.39 15.67 -7.38
CA ASN A 82 -22.41 16.39 -6.57
C ASN A 82 -21.02 15.75 -6.69
N PRO A 83 -20.24 16.12 -7.73
CA PRO A 83 -18.93 15.56 -7.95
C PRO A 83 -18.03 15.70 -6.72
N LEU A 84 -17.41 14.58 -6.35
CA LEU A 84 -16.43 14.53 -5.27
C LEU A 84 -15.15 15.24 -5.75
N THR A 85 -14.84 16.40 -5.19
CA THR A 85 -13.55 17.08 -5.41
C THR A 85 -12.50 16.52 -4.45
N VAL A 86 -11.22 16.78 -4.74
CA VAL A 86 -10.10 16.48 -3.82
C VAL A 86 -10.35 17.11 -2.45
N GLU A 87 -10.78 18.37 -2.40
CA GLU A 87 -11.14 19.05 -1.16
C GLU A 87 -12.22 18.30 -0.37
N LYS A 88 -13.35 17.96 -1.01
CA LYS A 88 -14.45 17.23 -0.35
C LYS A 88 -14.00 15.85 0.12
N TYR A 89 -13.14 15.17 -0.65
CA TYR A 89 -12.56 13.90 -0.24
C TYR A 89 -11.69 14.08 1.00
N LEU A 90 -10.71 14.99 0.97
CA LEU A 90 -9.78 15.21 2.08
C LEU A 90 -10.48 15.72 3.35
N ILE A 91 -11.20 16.83 3.23
CA ILE A 91 -11.76 17.54 4.39
C ILE A 91 -13.03 16.87 4.90
N ASN A 92 -14.00 16.61 4.00
CA ASN A 92 -15.32 16.17 4.45
C ASN A 92 -15.37 14.67 4.70
N LYS A 93 -14.80 13.88 3.78
CA LYS A 93 -14.84 12.41 3.87
C LYS A 93 -13.75 11.87 4.79
N MET A 94 -12.51 12.31 4.61
CA MET A 94 -11.37 11.78 5.35
C MET A 94 -11.07 12.54 6.64
N ARG A 95 -11.73 13.69 6.86
CA ARG A 95 -11.63 14.53 8.07
C ARG A 95 -10.21 15.08 8.28
N ILE A 96 -9.55 15.47 7.19
CA ILE A 96 -8.23 16.10 7.21
C ILE A 96 -8.39 17.62 7.39
N GLU A 97 -7.56 18.23 8.24
CA GLU A 97 -7.53 19.68 8.41
C GLU A 97 -7.15 20.40 7.11
N LYS A 98 -7.72 21.58 6.87
CA LYS A 98 -7.58 22.29 5.58
C LYS A 98 -6.11 22.53 5.20
N LEU A 99 -5.28 23.00 6.12
CA LEU A 99 -3.86 23.26 5.86
C LEU A 99 -3.10 21.98 5.49
N THR A 100 -3.44 20.86 6.13
CA THR A 100 -2.87 19.55 5.80
C THR A 100 -3.39 19.05 4.45
N ALA A 101 -4.66 19.28 4.13
CA ALA A 101 -5.24 18.92 2.85
C ALA A 101 -4.56 19.67 1.68
N GLU A 102 -4.28 20.97 1.85
CA GLU A 102 -3.52 21.78 0.89
C GLU A 102 -2.12 21.20 0.67
N LYS A 103 -1.37 20.90 1.75
CA LYS A 103 -0.04 20.29 1.65
C LYS A 103 -0.06 18.93 0.94
N ILE A 104 -1.03 18.07 1.24
CA ILE A 104 -1.16 16.76 0.59
C ILE A 104 -1.40 16.94 -0.92
N ALA A 105 -2.28 17.86 -1.31
CA ALA A 105 -2.56 18.13 -2.72
C ALA A 105 -1.32 18.66 -3.46
N ASP A 106 -0.60 19.60 -2.83
CA ASP A 106 0.63 20.18 -3.37
C ASP A 106 1.75 19.13 -3.52
N GLU A 107 1.96 18.26 -2.52
CA GLU A 107 2.95 17.19 -2.58
C GLU A 107 2.69 16.19 -3.71
N ILE A 108 1.41 15.98 -4.05
CA ILE A 108 0.99 15.09 -5.15
C ILE A 108 0.99 15.82 -6.50
N GLY A 109 0.97 17.15 -6.51
CA GLY A 109 0.87 17.96 -7.73
C GLY A 109 -0.55 17.99 -8.32
N ILE A 110 -1.57 17.97 -7.45
CA ILE A 110 -2.99 18.08 -7.82
C ILE A 110 -3.62 19.30 -7.14
N LYS A 111 -4.80 19.74 -7.61
CA LYS A 111 -5.51 20.88 -7.02
C LYS A 111 -6.69 20.41 -6.19
N LEU A 112 -6.99 21.14 -5.10
CA LEU A 112 -8.17 20.88 -4.26
C LEU A 112 -9.50 20.92 -5.03
N ILE A 113 -9.58 21.74 -6.09
CA ILE A 113 -10.75 21.86 -6.96
C ILE A 113 -10.87 20.72 -7.97
N ASP A 114 -9.81 19.93 -8.18
CA ASP A 114 -9.85 18.83 -9.14
C ASP A 114 -10.91 17.82 -8.70
N LYS A 115 -11.64 17.29 -9.68
CA LYS A 115 -12.60 16.23 -9.44
C LYS A 115 -11.85 14.93 -9.21
N PHE A 116 -12.16 14.26 -8.09
CA PHE A 116 -11.55 12.99 -7.71
C PHE A 116 -11.69 11.95 -8.83
N GLU A 117 -12.84 11.91 -9.52
CA GLU A 117 -13.10 10.99 -10.63
C GLU A 117 -12.09 11.14 -11.79
N TYR A 118 -11.61 12.36 -12.06
CA TYR A 118 -10.73 12.67 -13.19
C TYR A 118 -9.24 12.57 -12.85
N LEU A 119 -8.91 12.36 -11.57
CA LEU A 119 -7.54 12.02 -11.21
C LEU A 119 -7.16 10.70 -11.89
N ASN A 120 -5.95 10.68 -12.47
CA ASN A 120 -5.37 9.43 -12.95
C ASN A 120 -5.19 8.43 -11.79
N PHE A 121 -5.02 7.16 -12.13
CA PHE A 121 -4.95 6.08 -11.14
C PHE A 121 -3.84 6.31 -10.10
N THR A 122 -2.64 6.69 -10.55
CA THR A 122 -1.49 6.98 -9.70
C THR A 122 -1.78 8.09 -8.69
N ASN A 123 -2.37 9.20 -9.11
CA ASN A 123 -2.70 10.33 -8.24
C ASN A 123 -3.79 9.96 -7.22
N LYS A 124 -4.80 9.17 -7.62
CA LYS A 124 -5.79 8.63 -6.67
C LYS A 124 -5.13 7.78 -5.60
N LYS A 125 -4.22 6.88 -6.00
CA LYS A 125 -3.52 5.98 -5.09
C LYS A 125 -2.60 6.76 -4.14
N ALA A 126 -1.85 7.72 -4.66
CA ALA A 126 -1.02 8.65 -3.87
C ALA A 126 -1.84 9.39 -2.82
N LEU A 127 -2.99 9.92 -3.21
CA LEU A 127 -3.90 10.65 -2.33
C LEU A 127 -4.40 9.77 -1.18
N ILE A 128 -4.84 8.54 -1.48
CA ILE A 128 -5.30 7.58 -0.47
C ILE A 128 -4.16 7.21 0.48
N ILE A 129 -2.97 6.90 -0.06
CA ILE A 129 -1.78 6.54 0.72
C ILE A 129 -1.41 7.67 1.68
N LYS A 130 -1.30 8.92 1.20
CA LYS A 130 -0.92 10.06 2.03
C LYS A 130 -1.91 10.33 3.15
N VAL A 131 -3.21 10.31 2.83
CA VAL A 131 -4.25 10.50 3.83
C VAL A 131 -4.21 9.43 4.91
N LEU A 132 -3.92 8.17 4.54
CA LEU A 132 -3.80 7.12 5.54
C LEU A 132 -2.54 7.29 6.40
N PHE A 133 -1.40 7.68 5.84
CA PHE A 133 -0.20 8.00 6.64
C PHE A 133 -0.38 9.20 7.58
N GLU A 134 -1.15 10.21 7.14
CA GLU A 134 -1.48 11.35 8.00
C GLU A 134 -2.23 10.90 9.27
N LYS A 135 -3.07 9.86 9.13
CA LYS A 135 -3.94 9.39 10.22
C LYS A 135 -3.38 8.22 11.01
N ASN A 136 -2.33 7.56 10.52
CA ASN A 136 -1.85 6.29 11.06
C ASN A 136 -0.32 6.23 11.05
N GLU A 137 0.26 5.55 12.05
CA GLU A 137 1.69 5.27 12.07
C GLU A 137 2.09 4.18 11.06
N CYS A 138 1.13 3.32 10.71
CA CYS A 138 1.36 2.21 9.82
C CYS A 138 0.18 1.92 8.90
N ILE A 139 0.45 1.58 7.64
CA ILE A 139 -0.56 1.25 6.63
C ILE A 139 -0.16 0.03 5.79
N MET A 140 -1.15 -0.66 5.22
CA MET A 140 -0.94 -1.60 4.12
C MET A 140 -1.24 -0.92 2.79
N LEU A 141 -0.49 -1.23 1.74
CA LEU A 141 -0.72 -0.72 0.39
C LEU A 141 -0.31 -1.76 -0.65
N ASP A 142 -0.75 -1.57 -1.88
CA ASP A 142 -0.37 -2.43 -3.00
C ASP A 142 0.09 -1.57 -4.19
N TYR A 143 0.85 -2.13 -5.13
CA TYR A 143 1.27 -1.45 -6.36
C TYR A 143 0.53 -1.92 -7.61
N TYR A 144 -0.47 -2.81 -7.47
CA TYR A 144 -1.25 -3.30 -8.59
C TYR A 144 -1.96 -2.16 -9.36
N GLY A 145 -1.93 -2.26 -10.68
CA GLY A 145 -2.53 -1.30 -11.62
C GLY A 145 -1.76 0.00 -11.84
N VAL A 146 -0.57 0.15 -11.23
CA VAL A 146 0.29 1.32 -11.41
C VAL A 146 1.32 1.04 -12.50
N ASP A 147 1.54 2.00 -13.39
CA ASP A 147 2.60 1.91 -14.41
C ASP A 147 4.00 2.20 -13.81
N ALA A 148 5.06 1.99 -14.59
CA ALA A 148 6.43 2.13 -14.09
C ALA A 148 6.76 3.56 -13.60
N ILE A 149 6.26 4.59 -14.27
CA ILE A 149 6.46 5.99 -13.87
C ILE A 149 5.74 6.26 -12.54
N GLY A 150 4.51 5.78 -12.42
CA GLY A 150 3.70 5.88 -11.23
C GLY A 150 4.28 5.12 -10.05
N ILE A 151 4.88 3.95 -10.26
CA ILE A 151 5.59 3.20 -9.21
C ILE A 151 6.72 4.06 -8.65
N GLY A 152 7.59 4.61 -9.52
CA GLY A 152 8.68 5.46 -9.06
C GLY A 152 8.23 6.71 -8.28
N PHE A 153 7.09 7.29 -8.66
CA PHE A 153 6.46 8.39 -7.90
C PHE A 153 5.93 7.91 -6.53
N LEU A 154 5.14 6.83 -6.50
CA LEU A 154 4.58 6.29 -5.25
C LEU A 154 5.67 5.81 -4.30
N GLU A 155 6.75 5.21 -4.78
CA GLU A 155 7.88 4.79 -3.97
C GLU A 155 8.56 5.97 -3.28
N LYS A 156 8.79 7.08 -4.01
CA LYS A 156 9.34 8.32 -3.42
C LYS A 156 8.41 8.88 -2.35
N LEU A 157 7.10 8.90 -2.65
CA LEU A 157 6.07 9.40 -1.75
C LEU A 157 5.94 8.56 -0.48
N VAL A 158 5.96 7.23 -0.60
CA VAL A 158 5.91 6.31 0.54
C VAL A 158 7.18 6.44 1.36
N ASN A 159 8.35 6.42 0.72
CA ASN A 159 9.62 6.52 1.44
C ASN A 159 9.78 7.84 2.20
N SER A 160 9.22 8.95 1.69
CA SER A 160 9.24 10.21 2.44
C SER A 160 8.44 10.13 3.75
N GLU A 161 7.35 9.34 3.78
CA GLU A 161 6.61 9.06 5.02
C GLU A 161 7.37 8.09 5.93
N ILE A 162 7.98 7.04 5.38
CA ILE A 162 8.78 6.11 6.18
C ILE A 162 9.96 6.83 6.87
N LYS A 163 10.61 7.79 6.18
CA LYS A 163 11.66 8.64 6.76
C LYS A 163 11.17 9.56 7.88
N LYS A 164 9.87 9.83 7.98
CA LYS A 164 9.25 10.55 9.10
C LYS A 164 8.95 9.63 10.30
N GLY A 165 9.32 8.34 10.23
CA GLY A 165 9.11 7.35 11.29
C GLY A 165 7.90 6.43 11.06
N LYS A 166 7.14 6.65 9.98
CA LYS A 166 6.00 5.79 9.61
C LYS A 166 6.46 4.43 9.12
N SER A 167 5.53 3.49 8.94
CA SER A 167 5.84 2.14 8.48
C SER A 167 4.80 1.57 7.54
N ALA A 168 5.16 0.60 6.71
CA ALA A 168 4.18 -0.03 5.82
C ALA A 168 4.47 -1.49 5.51
N ILE A 169 3.41 -2.21 5.12
CA ILE A 169 3.53 -3.44 4.35
C ILE A 169 3.02 -3.13 2.94
N ALA A 170 3.87 -3.29 1.94
CA ALA A 170 3.52 -3.09 0.55
C ALA A 170 3.49 -4.42 -0.20
N PHE A 171 2.47 -4.60 -1.05
CA PHE A 171 2.35 -5.76 -1.93
C PHE A 171 2.72 -5.37 -3.35
N ASP A 172 3.58 -6.16 -3.98
CA ASP A 172 4.04 -5.95 -5.34
C ASP A 172 4.15 -7.27 -6.10
N ARG A 173 4.25 -7.18 -7.41
CA ARG A 173 4.40 -8.34 -8.29
C ARG A 173 5.83 -8.86 -8.25
N LEU A 174 5.96 -10.17 -8.06
CA LEU A 174 7.27 -10.84 -8.04
C LEU A 174 8.02 -10.67 -9.37
N GLU A 175 7.31 -10.58 -10.50
CA GLU A 175 7.94 -10.37 -11.82
C GLU A 175 8.60 -9.00 -11.97
N PHE A 176 8.27 -8.04 -11.11
CA PHE A 176 8.86 -6.70 -11.10
C PHE A 176 9.90 -6.52 -10.00
N LYS A 177 10.21 -7.58 -9.25
CA LYS A 177 11.26 -7.52 -8.23
C LYS A 177 12.61 -7.22 -8.89
N ALA A 178 13.23 -6.11 -8.50
CA ALA A 178 14.61 -5.79 -8.85
C ALA A 178 15.59 -6.59 -7.96
N ASP A 179 16.86 -6.64 -8.38
CA ASP A 179 17.93 -7.27 -7.60
C ASP A 179 18.11 -6.56 -6.24
N ASN A 180 17.99 -5.22 -6.26
CA ASN A 180 18.09 -4.37 -5.08
C ASN A 180 16.83 -3.52 -4.92
N GLU A 181 16.44 -3.28 -3.67
CA GLU A 181 15.39 -2.32 -3.34
C GLU A 181 15.86 -0.89 -3.59
N PRO A 182 14.96 0.04 -3.96
CA PRO A 182 15.32 1.43 -4.22
C PRO A 182 15.73 2.19 -2.95
N TYR A 183 15.42 1.68 -1.76
CA TYR A 183 15.75 2.28 -0.48
C TYR A 183 16.11 1.23 0.59
N GLU A 184 17.09 1.54 1.43
CA GLU A 184 17.65 0.63 2.45
C GLU A 184 16.67 0.24 3.56
N ASN A 185 15.64 1.04 3.79
CA ASN A 185 14.58 0.79 4.78
C ASN A 185 13.50 -0.18 4.27
N ILE A 186 13.62 -0.68 3.05
CA ILE A 186 12.73 -1.70 2.48
C ILE A 186 13.30 -3.09 2.77
N LYS A 187 12.47 -3.95 3.35
CA LYS A 187 12.77 -5.35 3.62
C LYS A 187 11.93 -6.24 2.70
N PRO A 188 12.55 -6.88 1.69
CA PRO A 188 11.83 -7.74 0.77
C PRO A 188 11.45 -9.08 1.41
N ILE A 189 10.26 -9.55 1.08
CA ILE A 189 9.78 -10.92 1.33
C ILE A 189 9.31 -11.47 -0.01
N LYS A 190 9.82 -12.64 -0.37
CA LYS A 190 9.39 -13.34 -1.58
C LYS A 190 8.42 -14.44 -1.20
N ILE A 191 7.23 -14.43 -1.80
CA ILE A 191 6.32 -15.56 -1.77
C ILE A 191 6.61 -16.44 -3.00
N THR A 192 6.74 -17.75 -2.78
CA THR A 192 6.88 -18.75 -3.84
C THR A 192 5.70 -19.69 -3.82
N VAL A 193 5.11 -19.96 -4.98
CA VAL A 193 4.12 -21.03 -5.12
C VAL A 193 4.88 -22.36 -5.25
N PRO A 194 4.45 -23.43 -4.56
CA PRO A 194 5.01 -24.75 -4.79
C PRO A 194 4.83 -25.15 -6.26
N ASN A 195 5.88 -25.69 -6.88
CA ASN A 195 5.70 -26.40 -8.14
C ASN A 195 4.90 -27.69 -7.84
N THR A 196 3.70 -27.81 -8.38
CA THR A 196 3.06 -29.12 -8.52
C THR A 196 3.90 -29.94 -9.51
N VAL A 197 4.91 -30.64 -9.00
CA VAL A 197 5.58 -31.70 -9.77
C VAL A 197 4.57 -32.84 -9.85
N TYR A 198 3.84 -32.92 -10.97
CA TYR A 198 3.08 -34.11 -11.31
C TYR A 198 4.09 -35.27 -11.44
N ASN A 199 4.06 -36.20 -10.48
CA ASN A 199 4.71 -37.51 -10.59
C ASN A 199 3.91 -38.43 -11.51
#